data_AF-A0A8J5BZH1-F1
#
_entry.id   AF-A0A8J5BZH1-F1
#
_cell.length_a   1.000
_cell.length_b   1.000
_cell.length_c   1.000
_cell.angle_alpha   90.00
_cell.angle_beta   90.00
_cell.angle_gamma   90.00
#
_symmetry.space_group_name_H-M   'P 1'
#
loop_
_entity.id
_entity.type
_entity.pdbx_description
1 polymer ?
#
loop_
_entity_poly.entity_id
_entity_poly.type
_entity_poly.pdbx_seq_one_letter_code
_entity_poly.pdbx_strand_id
1 'polypeptide(L)'
;MPITVSQEVTETAPEVSWATTKAYLGSRVSTLKPPKLTAQEKKCLNPIYVLKQLNRKQWLFFTVAILGWIWDAFDYFSVSQTATEIAKDLDMSVADITWGLSIVLMLRSIGAIIFGLASDRFGRKWPFIVNIAIFSILELGTGFVQNYTQFLALRALFGIAMGGMFGNAAATALEDCPPRLEV
;
A
#
# COMPACT_ATOMS: atom_id res chain seq x y z
N MET A 1 1.97 0.40 -56.90
CA MET A 1 2.54 1.77 -56.93
C MET A 1 2.27 2.42 -55.57
N PRO A 2 3.17 3.26 -55.05
CA PRO A 2 4.12 2.88 -54.02
C PRO A 2 3.87 3.52 -52.66
N ILE A 3 4.39 2.85 -51.63
CA ILE A 3 4.67 3.39 -50.30
C ILE A 3 5.83 4.36 -50.45
N THR A 4 5.63 5.66 -50.21
CA THR A 4 6.72 6.57 -49.81
C THR A 4 6.14 7.83 -49.19
N VAL A 5 6.24 7.96 -47.86
CA VAL A 5 6.55 9.23 -47.21
C VAL A 5 7.33 8.90 -45.94
N SER A 6 8.64 8.70 -46.09
CA SER A 6 9.58 8.94 -44.99
C SER A 6 9.65 10.46 -44.80
N GLN A 7 8.96 10.98 -43.80
CA GLN A 7 9.27 12.32 -43.28
C GLN A 7 10.21 12.11 -42.10
N GLU A 8 11.49 12.42 -42.32
CA GLU A 8 12.40 12.81 -41.26
C GLU A 8 11.75 13.97 -40.49
N VAL A 9 11.26 13.68 -39.28
CA VAL A 9 10.91 14.73 -38.33
C VAL A 9 12.23 15.25 -37.77
N THR A 10 12.80 16.25 -38.43
CA THR A 10 13.87 17.05 -37.86
C THR A 10 13.31 17.72 -36.61
N GLU A 11 13.63 17.17 -35.44
CA GLU A 11 13.20 17.64 -34.13
C GLU A 11 13.91 18.97 -33.80
N THR A 12 13.43 20.06 -34.42
CA THR A 12 13.76 21.42 -33.98
C THR A 12 13.00 21.70 -32.69
N ALA A 13 13.70 22.13 -31.64
CA ALA A 13 13.11 22.47 -30.34
C ALA A 13 11.86 23.36 -30.54
N PRO A 14 10.73 23.08 -29.86
CA PRO A 14 9.51 23.82 -30.09
C PRO A 14 9.72 25.29 -29.74
N GLU A 15 9.41 26.20 -30.66
CA GLU A 15 9.36 27.62 -30.35
C GLU A 15 8.27 27.86 -29.29
N VAL A 16 8.72 28.14 -28.06
CA VAL A 16 7.86 28.43 -26.90
C VAL A 16 7.29 29.84 -27.05
N SER A 17 6.37 29.99 -27.99
CA SER A 17 5.60 31.21 -28.20
C SER A 17 4.28 31.11 -27.43
N TRP A 18 3.77 32.26 -26.98
CA TRP A 18 2.46 32.32 -26.33
C TRP A 18 1.34 31.82 -27.26
N ALA A 19 1.50 32.03 -28.56
CA ALA A 19 0.57 31.54 -29.58
C ALA A 19 0.53 30.00 -29.65
N THR A 20 1.69 29.34 -29.64
CA THR A 20 1.80 27.87 -29.65
C THR A 20 1.34 27.26 -28.32
N THR A 21 1.63 27.92 -27.19
CA THR A 21 1.15 27.49 -25.86
C THR A 21 -0.37 27.54 -25.75
N LYS A 22 -1.00 28.61 -26.27
CA LYS A 22 -2.46 28.76 -26.28
C LYS A 22 -3.14 27.77 -27.21
N ALA A 23 -2.57 27.52 -28.39
CA ALA A 23 -3.03 26.49 -29.31
C ALA A 23 -2.89 25.08 -28.70
N TYR A 24 -1.77 24.81 -28.03
CA TYR A 24 -1.51 23.57 -27.33
C TYR A 24 -2.52 23.32 -26.20
N LEU A 25 -2.74 24.30 -25.32
CA LEU A 25 -3.74 24.22 -24.24
C LEU A 25 -5.15 23.98 -24.78
N GLY A 26 -5.53 24.64 -25.89
CA GLY A 26 -6.81 24.41 -26.56
C GLY A 26 -6.97 23.00 -27.11
N SER A 27 -5.91 22.42 -27.68
CA SER A 27 -5.92 21.05 -28.22
C SER A 27 -6.02 19.98 -27.12
N ARG A 28 -5.44 20.25 -25.93
CA ARG A 28 -5.40 19.30 -24.81
C ARG A 28 -6.76 19.06 -24.16
N VAL A 29 -7.67 20.02 -24.24
CA VAL A 29 -9.06 19.83 -23.77
C VAL A 29 -9.78 18.75 -24.59
N SER A 30 -9.52 18.67 -25.89
CA SER A 30 -10.05 17.60 -26.76
C SER A 30 -9.38 16.25 -26.50
N THR A 31 -8.07 16.26 -26.21
CA THR A 31 -7.30 15.07 -25.80
C THR A 31 -7.76 14.50 -24.45
N LEU A 32 -8.39 15.32 -23.60
CA LEU A 32 -8.91 14.90 -22.29
C LEU A 32 -10.14 14.00 -22.39
N LYS A 33 -10.82 13.97 -23.55
CA LYS A 33 -11.94 13.07 -23.81
C LYS A 33 -11.36 11.73 -24.28
N PRO A 34 -11.42 10.67 -23.46
CA PRO A 34 -10.89 9.38 -23.87
C PRO A 34 -11.62 8.91 -25.15
N PRO A 35 -10.92 8.20 -26.07
CA PRO A 35 -11.56 7.57 -27.21
C PRO A 35 -12.72 6.69 -26.74
N LYS A 36 -13.75 6.53 -27.58
CA LYS A 36 -14.88 5.66 -27.25
C LYS A 36 -14.35 4.25 -27.00
N LEU A 37 -14.42 3.81 -25.74
CA LEU A 37 -13.95 2.50 -25.31
C LEU A 37 -14.58 1.39 -26.16
N THR A 38 -13.73 0.58 -26.75
CA THR A 38 -14.04 -0.62 -27.51
C THR A 38 -14.83 -1.60 -26.63
N ALA A 39 -15.66 -2.47 -27.21
CA ALA A 39 -16.45 -3.45 -26.44
C ALA A 39 -15.57 -4.33 -25.52
N GLN A 40 -14.34 -4.62 -25.95
CA GLN A 40 -13.33 -5.36 -25.21
C GLN A 40 -12.78 -4.58 -24.01
N GLU A 41 -12.56 -3.27 -24.15
CA GLU A 41 -12.15 -2.39 -23.06
C GLU A 41 -13.27 -2.23 -22.02
N LYS A 42 -14.53 -2.13 -22.46
CA LYS A 42 -15.70 -2.15 -21.55
C LYS A 42 -15.82 -3.47 -20.77
N LYS A 43 -15.48 -4.59 -21.40
CA LYS A 43 -15.47 -5.91 -20.75
C LYS A 43 -14.36 -6.03 -19.70
N CYS A 44 -13.18 -5.44 -19.96
CA CYS A 44 -12.08 -5.36 -19.01
C CYS A 44 -12.36 -4.38 -17.86
N LEU A 45 -13.19 -3.35 -18.11
CA LEU A 45 -13.69 -2.44 -17.06
C LEU A 45 -14.70 -3.11 -16.12
N ASN A 46 -15.26 -4.27 -16.48
CA ASN A 46 -16.25 -4.94 -15.64
C ASN A 46 -15.55 -5.65 -14.47
N PRO A 47 -15.72 -5.17 -13.22
CA PRO A 47 -15.04 -5.76 -12.06
C PRO A 47 -15.43 -7.22 -11.84
N ILE A 48 -16.67 -7.60 -12.17
CA ILE A 48 -17.18 -8.97 -11.96
C ILE A 48 -16.48 -9.96 -12.90
N TYR A 49 -16.13 -9.55 -14.12
CA TYR A 49 -15.47 -10.42 -15.09
C TYR A 49 -14.01 -10.69 -14.71
N VAL A 50 -13.32 -9.69 -14.16
CA VAL A 50 -11.93 -9.81 -13.68
C VAL A 50 -11.88 -10.70 -12.43
N LEU A 51 -12.80 -10.51 -11.49
CA LEU A 51 -12.87 -11.34 -10.27
C LEU A 51 -13.11 -12.83 -10.57
N LYS A 52 -13.87 -13.15 -11.62
CA LYS A 52 -14.11 -14.54 -12.04
C LYS A 52 -12.91 -15.23 -12.69
N GLN A 53 -11.89 -14.47 -13.12
CA GLN A 53 -10.67 -15.00 -13.72
C GLN A 53 -9.57 -15.30 -12.69
N LEU A 54 -9.78 -14.93 -11.42
CA LEU A 54 -8.83 -15.18 -10.35
C LEU A 54 -8.76 -16.67 -9.99
N ASN A 55 -7.54 -17.19 -9.92
CA ASN A 55 -7.22 -18.55 -9.54
C ASN A 55 -7.36 -18.75 -8.01
N ARG A 56 -7.52 -20.00 -7.56
CA ARG A 56 -7.68 -20.34 -6.12
C ARG A 56 -6.50 -19.85 -5.26
N LYS A 57 -5.28 -19.85 -5.82
CA LYS A 57 -4.08 -19.36 -5.12
C LYS A 57 -4.13 -17.84 -4.89
N GLN A 58 -4.60 -17.07 -5.87
CA GLN A 58 -4.73 -15.61 -5.78
C GLN A 58 -5.80 -15.23 -4.74
N TRP A 59 -6.91 -15.97 -4.72
CA TRP A 59 -7.91 -15.85 -3.67
C TRP A 59 -7.35 -16.16 -2.28
N LEU A 60 -6.50 -17.18 -2.14
CA LEU A 60 -5.85 -17.51 -0.88
C LEU A 60 -4.94 -16.38 -0.39
N PHE A 61 -4.11 -15.80 -1.26
CA PHE A 61 -3.25 -14.66 -0.91
C PHE A 61 -4.07 -13.45 -0.48
N PHE A 62 -5.16 -13.16 -1.19
CA PHE A 62 -6.08 -12.09 -0.84
C PHE A 62 -6.73 -12.32 0.53
N THR A 63 -7.17 -13.54 0.83
CA THR A 63 -7.72 -13.89 2.15
C THR A 63 -6.69 -13.73 3.25
N VAL A 64 -5.45 -14.18 3.05
CA VAL A 64 -4.36 -14.01 4.02
C VAL A 64 -4.05 -12.53 4.26
N ALA A 65 -4.02 -11.72 3.21
CA ALA A 65 -3.84 -10.27 3.30
C ALA A 65 -4.94 -9.59 4.13
N ILE A 66 -6.22 -9.94 3.88
CA ILE A 66 -7.35 -9.43 4.65
C ILE A 66 -7.27 -9.87 6.11
N LEU A 67 -6.99 -11.16 6.36
CA LEU A 67 -6.89 -11.69 7.72
C LEU A 67 -5.75 -11.01 8.49
N GLY A 68 -4.60 -10.77 7.85
CA GLY A 68 -3.50 -10.02 8.45
C GLY A 68 -3.93 -8.60 8.83
N TRP A 69 -4.66 -7.90 7.95
CA TRP A 69 -5.17 -6.56 8.24
C TRP A 69 -6.20 -6.53 9.37
N ILE A 70 -7.08 -7.54 9.44
CA ILE A 70 -8.04 -7.68 10.55
C ILE A 70 -7.30 -7.93 11.86
N TRP A 71 -6.29 -8.80 11.85
CA TRP A 71 -5.48 -9.11 13.03
C TRP A 71 -4.73 -7.88 13.55
N ASP A 72 -4.10 -7.13 12.63
CA ASP A 72 -3.42 -5.86 12.92
C ASP A 72 -4.37 -4.82 13.55
N ALA A 73 -5.57 -4.67 12.99
CA ALA A 73 -6.57 -3.79 13.56
C ALA A 73 -7.02 -4.26 14.96
N PHE A 74 -7.26 -5.57 15.13
CA PHE A 74 -7.65 -6.15 16.40
C PHE A 74 -6.63 -5.89 17.50
N ASP A 75 -5.33 -6.11 17.25
CA ASP A 75 -4.27 -5.88 18.24
C ASP A 75 -4.21 -4.41 18.67
N TYR A 76 -4.22 -3.49 17.70
CA TYR A 76 -4.19 -2.05 17.98
C TYR A 76 -5.39 -1.60 18.84
N PHE A 77 -6.60 -2.09 18.52
CA PHE A 77 -7.79 -1.76 19.30
C PHE A 77 -7.83 -2.45 20.66
N SER A 78 -7.30 -3.67 20.78
CA SER A 78 -7.24 -4.42 22.04
C SER A 78 -6.52 -3.60 23.12
N VAL A 79 -5.35 -3.05 22.78
CA VAL A 79 -4.59 -2.14 23.65
C VAL A 79 -5.40 -0.89 24.02
N SER A 80 -6.07 -0.29 23.05
CA SER A 80 -6.87 0.91 23.29
C SER A 80 -8.03 0.64 24.25
N GLN A 81 -8.61 -0.57 24.23
CA GLN A 81 -9.71 -0.94 25.14
C GLN A 81 -9.20 -1.25 26.56
N THR A 82 -7.99 -1.78 26.70
CA THR A 82 -7.40 -2.14 28.00
C THR A 82 -6.42 -1.10 28.55
N ALA A 83 -6.38 0.10 27.96
CA ALA A 83 -5.41 1.14 28.31
C ALA A 83 -5.45 1.54 29.80
N THR A 84 -6.64 1.52 30.43
CA THR A 84 -6.80 1.83 31.86
C THR A 84 -6.23 0.76 32.77
N GLU A 85 -6.33 -0.52 32.39
CA GLU A 85 -5.75 -1.61 33.19
C GLU A 85 -4.23 -1.64 33.03
N ILE A 86 -3.73 -1.44 31.80
CA ILE A 86 -2.29 -1.31 31.53
C ILE A 86 -1.69 -0.14 32.33
N ALA A 87 -2.41 0.98 32.42
CA ALA A 87 -1.98 2.14 33.21
C ALA A 87 -1.83 1.81 34.71
N LYS A 88 -2.74 1.00 35.28
CA LYS A 88 -2.65 0.54 36.67
C LYS A 88 -1.47 -0.42 36.87
N ASP A 89 -1.29 -1.38 35.96
CA ASP A 89 -0.24 -2.40 36.07
C ASP A 89 1.17 -1.80 35.95
N LEU A 90 1.33 -0.73 35.17
CA LEU A 90 2.61 -0.04 34.96
C LEU A 90 2.80 1.19 35.86
N ASP A 91 1.87 1.46 36.79
CA ASP A 91 1.85 2.64 37.67
C ASP A 91 2.02 3.97 36.90
N MET A 92 1.32 4.09 35.78
CA MET A 92 1.41 5.20 34.83
C MET A 92 0.06 5.89 34.62
N SER A 93 0.09 7.13 34.12
CA SER A 93 -1.16 7.80 33.77
C SER A 93 -1.74 7.20 32.48
N VAL A 94 -3.07 7.23 32.34
CA VAL A 94 -3.75 6.81 31.10
C VAL A 94 -3.29 7.67 29.91
N ALA A 95 -2.91 8.93 30.16
CA ALA A 95 -2.38 9.82 29.13
C ALA A 95 -1.04 9.30 28.56
N ASP A 96 -0.15 8.77 29.40
CA ASP A 96 1.14 8.21 28.98
C ASP A 96 0.96 6.93 28.15
N ILE A 97 0.02 6.07 28.55
CA ILE A 97 -0.32 4.86 27.76
C ILE A 97 -0.91 5.24 26.40
N THR A 98 -1.79 6.26 26.38
CA THR A 98 -2.40 6.78 25.14
C THR A 98 -1.38 7.50 24.25
N TRP A 99 -0.36 8.10 24.85
CA TRP A 99 0.78 8.64 24.12
C TRP A 99 1.57 7.54 23.40
N GLY A 100 1.76 6.38 24.04
CA GLY A 100 2.33 5.19 23.40
C GLY A 100 1.55 4.73 22.15
N LEU A 101 0.22 4.74 22.21
CA LEU A 101 -0.65 4.48 21.04
C LEU A 101 -0.47 5.53 19.93
N SER A 102 -0.31 6.79 20.29
CA SER A 102 -0.07 7.88 19.32
C SER A 102 1.26 7.70 18.60
N ILE A 103 2.31 7.27 19.31
CA ILE A 103 3.62 6.96 18.74
C ILE A 103 3.54 5.83 17.71
N VAL A 104 2.72 4.79 17.96
CA VAL A 104 2.47 3.72 16.98
C VAL A 104 2.00 4.30 15.66
N LEU A 105 1.01 5.22 15.69
CA LEU A 105 0.47 5.85 14.48
C LEU A 105 1.49 6.74 13.76
N MET A 106 2.34 7.46 14.50
CA MET A 106 3.40 8.26 13.90
C MET A 106 4.44 7.39 13.19
N LEU A 107 4.91 6.34 13.86
CA LEU A 107 5.92 5.42 13.34
C LEU A 107 5.39 4.50 12.24
N ARG A 108 4.07 4.27 12.17
CA ARG A 108 3.41 3.56 11.07
C ARG A 108 3.76 4.14 9.71
N SER A 109 3.83 5.47 9.59
CA SER A 109 4.19 6.12 8.33
C SER A 109 5.65 5.83 7.93
N ILE A 110 6.56 5.79 8.91
CA ILE A 110 7.96 5.46 8.70
C ILE A 110 8.11 3.98 8.31
N GLY A 111 7.41 3.09 8.99
CA GLY A 111 7.34 1.67 8.65
C GLY A 111 6.85 1.42 7.22
N ALA A 112 5.79 2.12 6.81
CA ALA A 112 5.25 2.01 5.45
C ALA A 112 6.29 2.38 4.36
N ILE A 113 7.10 3.41 4.61
CA ILE A 113 8.17 3.81 3.67
C ILE A 113 9.26 2.73 3.62
N ILE A 114 9.73 2.26 4.77
CA ILE A 114 10.80 1.26 4.86
C ILE A 114 10.39 -0.04 4.19
N PHE A 115 9.23 -0.58 4.55
CA PHE A 115 8.74 -1.83 4.00
C PHE A 115 8.28 -1.68 2.55
N GLY A 116 7.79 -0.51 2.14
CA GLY A 116 7.51 -0.20 0.74
C GLY A 116 8.76 -0.29 -0.13
N LEU A 117 9.83 0.40 0.26
CA LEU A 117 11.12 0.34 -0.44
C LEU A 117 11.73 -1.08 -0.43
N ALA A 118 11.56 -1.80 0.69
CA ALA A 118 12.01 -3.19 0.78
C ALA A 118 11.21 -4.11 -0.17
N SER A 119 9.91 -3.88 -0.32
CA SER A 119 9.04 -4.63 -1.24
C SER A 119 9.44 -4.45 -2.71
N ASP A 120 9.87 -3.24 -3.07
CA ASP A 120 10.32 -2.91 -4.41
C ASP A 120 11.70 -3.52 -4.72
N ARG A 121 12.60 -3.61 -3.73
CA ARG A 121 13.97 -4.09 -3.92
C ARG A 121 14.14 -5.61 -3.81
N PHE A 122 13.45 -6.26 -2.86
CA PHE A 122 13.66 -7.68 -2.55
C PHE A 122 12.57 -8.61 -3.12
N GLY A 123 11.63 -8.05 -3.89
CA GLY A 123 10.46 -8.73 -4.44
C GLY A 123 9.35 -8.86 -3.40
N ARG A 124 8.08 -8.67 -3.79
CA ARG A 124 6.94 -8.48 -2.86
C ARG A 124 6.68 -9.62 -1.85
N LYS A 125 6.94 -10.89 -2.21
CA LYS A 125 6.61 -12.06 -1.36
C LYS A 125 7.41 -12.13 -0.05
N TRP A 126 8.72 -11.90 -0.11
CA TRP A 126 9.60 -12.11 1.05
C TRP A 126 9.44 -11.04 2.14
N PRO A 127 9.34 -9.74 1.81
CA PRO A 127 9.07 -8.67 2.76
C PRO A 127 7.73 -8.83 3.47
N PHE A 128 6.71 -9.39 2.81
CA PHE A 128 5.44 -9.72 3.47
C PHE A 128 5.61 -10.78 4.57
N ILE A 129 6.34 -11.87 4.28
CA ILE A 129 6.60 -12.94 5.26
C ILE A 129 7.46 -12.42 6.42
N VAL A 130 8.52 -11.66 6.12
CA VAL A 130 9.39 -11.06 7.14
C VAL A 130 8.60 -10.10 8.02
N ASN A 131 7.73 -9.28 7.45
CA ASN A 131 6.92 -8.35 8.22
C ASN A 131 5.98 -9.08 9.19
N ILE A 132 5.30 -10.13 8.73
CA ILE A 132 4.45 -10.96 9.60
C ILE A 132 5.28 -11.61 10.72
N ALA A 133 6.47 -12.13 10.42
CA ALA A 133 7.32 -12.73 11.44
C ALA A 133 7.76 -11.73 12.52
N ILE A 134 8.16 -10.51 12.11
CA ILE A 134 8.52 -9.42 13.03
C ILE A 134 7.31 -9.04 13.87
N PHE A 135 6.14 -8.88 13.24
CA PHE A 135 4.89 -8.54 13.91
C PHE A 135 4.55 -9.57 15.00
N SER A 136 4.55 -10.86 14.68
CA SER A 136 4.25 -11.94 15.65
C SER A 136 5.23 -11.97 16.82
N ILE A 137 6.52 -11.72 16.59
CA ILE A 137 7.53 -11.67 17.67
C ILE A 137 7.27 -10.47 18.60
N LEU A 138 6.96 -9.31 18.05
CA LEU A 138 6.67 -8.09 18.83
C LEU A 138 5.36 -8.22 19.63
N GLU A 139 4.35 -8.85 19.03
CA GLU A 139 3.06 -9.12 19.68
C GLU A 139 3.26 -10.04 20.90
N LEU A 140 3.99 -11.15 20.72
CA LEU A 140 4.36 -12.03 21.83
C LEU A 140 5.20 -11.30 22.90
N GLY A 141 6.18 -10.49 22.46
CA GLY A 141 7.03 -9.71 23.36
C GLY A 141 6.27 -8.69 24.20
N THR A 142 5.17 -8.14 23.67
CA THR A 142 4.31 -7.18 24.37
C THR A 142 3.67 -7.78 25.62
N GLY A 143 3.41 -9.10 25.63
CA GLY A 143 2.87 -9.81 26.80
C GLY A 143 3.86 -9.96 27.97
N PHE A 144 5.17 -9.78 27.75
CA PHE A 144 6.22 -9.94 28.76
C PHE A 144 6.74 -8.60 29.32
N VAL A 145 6.07 -7.50 29.00
CA VAL A 145 6.48 -6.17 29.44
C VAL A 145 6.24 -5.98 30.92
N GLN A 146 7.25 -5.47 31.62
CA GLN A 146 7.17 -5.19 33.06
C GLN A 146 7.33 -3.70 33.39
N ASN A 147 7.85 -2.91 32.45
CA ASN A 147 8.18 -1.50 32.65
C ASN A 147 7.61 -0.64 31.52
N TYR A 148 7.25 0.61 31.83
CA TYR A 148 6.75 1.56 30.84
C TYR A 148 7.72 1.81 29.67
N THR A 149 9.04 1.85 29.93
CA THR A 149 10.02 2.04 28.84
C THR A 149 10.03 0.86 27.87
N GLN A 150 9.88 -0.37 28.38
CA GLN A 150 9.78 -1.57 27.53
C GLN A 150 8.49 -1.56 26.73
N PHE A 151 7.37 -1.19 27.37
CA PHE A 151 6.08 -0.99 26.72
C PHE A 151 6.22 -0.01 25.55
N LEU A 152 6.77 1.18 25.80
CA LEU A 152 6.90 2.23 24.82
C LEU A 152 7.82 1.82 23.65
N ALA A 153 8.93 1.15 23.95
CA ALA A 153 9.86 0.65 22.93
C ALA A 153 9.21 -0.43 22.04
N LEU A 154 8.50 -1.39 22.64
CA LEU A 154 7.77 -2.42 21.89
C LEU A 154 6.68 -1.81 21.03
N ARG A 155 5.94 -0.81 21.53
CA ARG A 155 4.92 -0.10 20.74
C ARG A 155 5.51 0.73 19.62
N ALA A 156 6.67 1.34 19.84
CA ALA A 156 7.38 2.04 18.78
C ALA A 156 7.79 1.08 17.64
N LEU A 157 8.37 -0.06 17.98
CA LEU A 157 8.74 -1.10 17.01
C LEU A 157 7.50 -1.70 16.32
N PHE A 158 6.42 -1.92 17.07
CA PHE A 158 5.15 -2.40 16.55
C PHE A 158 4.59 -1.45 15.50
N GLY A 159 4.61 -0.13 15.74
CA GLY A 159 4.21 0.87 14.74
C GLY A 159 4.98 0.75 13.42
N ILE A 160 6.30 0.51 13.50
CA ILE A 160 7.13 0.31 12.30
C ILE A 160 6.72 -0.96 11.54
N ALA A 161 6.47 -2.08 12.24
CA ALA A 161 6.02 -3.33 11.62
C ALA A 161 4.60 -3.23 11.03
N MET A 162 3.68 -2.59 11.77
CA MET A 162 2.29 -2.33 11.36
C MET A 162 2.24 -1.55 10.03
N GLY A 163 3.11 -0.56 9.85
CA GLY A 163 3.17 0.26 8.63
C GLY A 163 3.39 -0.54 7.35
N GLY A 164 4.17 -1.62 7.42
CA GLY A 164 4.51 -2.45 6.26
C GLY A 164 3.42 -3.43 5.83
N MET A 165 2.44 -3.72 6.69
CA MET A 165 1.50 -4.83 6.45
C MET A 165 0.52 -4.50 5.33
N PHE A 166 -0.09 -3.31 5.37
CA PHE A 166 -1.07 -2.90 4.36
C PHE A 166 -0.43 -2.68 2.98
N GLY A 167 0.72 -2.00 2.93
CA GLY A 167 1.42 -1.72 1.66
C GLY A 167 1.85 -2.99 0.95
N ASN A 168 2.47 -3.92 1.67
CA ASN A 168 2.93 -5.19 1.10
C ASN A 168 1.77 -6.08 0.69
N ALA A 169 0.69 -6.12 1.48
CA ALA A 169 -0.54 -6.86 1.15
C ALA A 169 -1.21 -6.34 -0.13
N ALA A 170 -1.40 -5.02 -0.24
CA ALA A 170 -2.00 -4.39 -1.41
C ALA A 170 -1.14 -4.59 -2.67
N ALA A 171 0.17 -4.41 -2.54
CA ALA A 171 1.11 -4.60 -3.65
C ALA A 171 1.14 -6.05 -4.14
N THR A 172 1.12 -7.03 -3.23
CA THR A 172 1.08 -8.46 -3.57
C THR A 172 -0.23 -8.82 -4.27
N ALA A 173 -1.37 -8.31 -3.77
CA ALA A 173 -2.69 -8.55 -4.39
C ALA A 173 -2.79 -7.96 -5.81
N LEU A 174 -2.13 -6.82 -6.07
CA LEU A 174 -2.10 -6.19 -7.39
C LEU A 174 -1.17 -6.90 -8.37
N GLU A 175 -0.04 -7.44 -7.91
CA GLU A 175 0.84 -8.27 -8.77
C GLU A 175 0.21 -9.61 -9.13
N ASP A 176 -0.56 -10.18 -8.20
CA ASP A 176 -1.28 -11.43 -8.44
C ASP A 176 -2.52 -11.24 -9.32
N CYS A 177 -2.91 -10.03 -9.70
CA CYS A 177 -3.97 -9.83 -10.69
C CYS A 177 -3.51 -10.38 -12.06
N PRO A 178 -4.38 -11.09 -12.80
CA PRO A 178 -4.02 -11.59 -14.12
C PRO A 178 -3.51 -10.43 -14.99
N PRO A 179 -2.33 -10.56 -15.64
CA PRO A 179 -1.82 -9.53 -16.51
C PRO A 179 -2.90 -9.23 -17.54
N ARG A 180 -3.22 -7.95 -17.68
CA ARG A 180 -4.10 -7.41 -18.71
C ARG A 180 -3.82 -8.19 -19.98
N LEU A 181 -4.85 -8.86 -20.52
CA LEU A 181 -4.78 -9.48 -21.85
C LEU A 181 -4.19 -8.44 -22.78
N GLU A 182 -2.92 -8.62 -23.15
CA GLU A 182 -2.28 -7.81 -24.18
C GLU A 182 -3.08 -8.09 -25.45
N VAL A 183 -3.74 -7.05 -25.95
CA VAL A 183 -4.40 -6.99 -27.26
C VAL A 183 -3.56 -6.08 -28.12
#